data_AF-A0A0N5CSY9-F1
#
_entry.id   AF-A0A0N5CSY9-F1
#
_cell.length_a   1.000
_cell.length_b   1.000
_cell.length_c   1.000
_cell.angle_alpha   90.00
_cell.angle_beta   90.00
_cell.angle_gamma   90.00
#
_symmetry.space_group_name_H-M   'P 1'
#
loop_
_entity.id
_entity.type
_entity.pdbx_description
1 polymer ?
#
loop_
_entity_poly.entity_id
_entity_poly.type
_entity_poly.pdbx_seq_one_letter_code
_entity_poly.pdbx_strand_id
1 'polypeptide(L)'
;MKFSALLDPCIYELTLIASSHEFGLSSKIAVQVVNRASDESDEDIILIDKNAKIKWSVRNDLIQFPILSLSNKLQLKYTRTYGKPSVIILVLFLDAQEYLDRFVHIYQSEMIENQYAISSVHYSNWTSENGDYLNRWAIEKLWFQKVNLTDNSKAILWIHSPQFIAYDQIPIAKISYHIDNCSIVNNSGLVIVSHQDLYRSANIFQWNFWSNTFAKNYDSSIAVHLLYPVDLWTSQTHSFKVFLVSILYCSV
;
A
#
# COMPACT_ATOMS: atom_id res chain seq x y z
N MET A 1 27.73 -30.94 -21.64
CA MET A 1 27.58 -29.55 -22.13
C MET A 1 26.41 -29.50 -23.09
N LYS A 2 25.25 -28.99 -22.66
CA LYS A 2 24.16 -28.61 -23.57
C LYS A 2 24.44 -27.18 -24.00
N PHE A 3 24.76 -26.98 -25.27
CA PHE A 3 24.77 -25.65 -25.87
C PHE A 3 23.31 -25.21 -26.04
N SER A 4 22.84 -24.31 -25.17
CA SER A 4 21.64 -23.54 -25.43
C SER A 4 21.97 -22.55 -26.54
N ALA A 5 21.25 -22.62 -27.66
CA ALA A 5 21.35 -21.64 -28.73
C ALA A 5 21.15 -20.23 -28.16
N LEU A 6 22.14 -19.35 -28.35
CA LEU A 6 21.99 -17.91 -28.16
C LEU A 6 20.95 -17.43 -29.18
N LEU A 7 19.72 -17.25 -28.72
CA LEU A 7 18.71 -16.49 -29.46
C LEU A 7 19.19 -15.04 -29.51
N ASP A 8 19.04 -14.38 -30.66
CA ASP A 8 19.36 -12.96 -30.78
C ASP A 8 18.65 -12.16 -29.68
N PRO A 9 19.34 -11.21 -29.03
CA PRO A 9 18.77 -10.44 -27.92
C PRO A 9 17.54 -9.68 -28.40
N CYS A 10 16.40 -9.94 -27.77
CA CYS A 10 15.15 -9.25 -28.02
C CYS A 10 15.17 -7.93 -27.26
N ILE A 11 15.42 -6.85 -27.99
CA ILE A 11 15.45 -5.49 -27.45
C ILE A 11 14.33 -4.69 -28.12
N TYR A 12 13.45 -4.10 -27.32
CA TYR A 12 12.38 -3.24 -27.83
C TYR A 12 12.35 -1.93 -27.04
N GLU A 13 12.29 -0.81 -27.74
CA GLU A 13 12.24 0.52 -27.15
C GLU A 13 10.96 1.24 -27.58
N LEU A 14 10.23 1.78 -26.60
CA LEU A 14 9.00 2.52 -26.79
C LEU A 14 9.08 3.82 -25.99
N THR A 15 8.48 4.88 -26.52
CA THR A 15 8.25 6.11 -25.76
C THR A 15 6.76 6.30 -25.55
N LEU A 16 6.33 6.26 -24.30
CA LEU A 16 4.97 6.54 -23.87
C LEU A 16 4.84 8.04 -23.64
N ILE A 17 3.77 8.64 -24.17
CA ILE A 17 3.47 10.06 -24.01
C ILE A 17 2.02 10.17 -23.53
N ALA A 18 1.84 10.77 -22.35
CA ALA A 18 0.53 11.20 -21.89
C ALA A 18 0.22 12.57 -22.50
N SER A 19 -0.92 12.68 -23.17
CA SER A 19 -1.40 13.93 -23.76
C SER A 19 -2.80 14.23 -23.27
N SER A 20 -2.90 15.00 -22.18
CA SER A 20 -4.14 15.69 -21.81
C SER A 20 -3.85 17.17 -21.55
N HIS A 21 -4.78 18.03 -21.94
CA HIS A 21 -4.66 19.50 -21.92
C HIS A 21 -5.72 20.15 -21.03
N GLU A 22 -6.28 19.41 -20.08
CA GLU A 22 -7.31 19.96 -19.22
C GLU A 22 -6.70 20.69 -18.01
N PHE A 23 -7.15 21.93 -17.80
CA PHE A 23 -6.89 22.75 -16.61
C PHE A 23 -5.42 23.13 -16.31
N GLY A 24 -4.51 23.07 -17.28
CA GLY A 24 -3.13 23.56 -17.11
C GLY A 24 -2.24 22.71 -16.20
N LEU A 25 -2.69 21.50 -15.86
CA LEU A 25 -1.92 20.50 -15.12
C LEU A 25 -1.25 19.51 -16.08
N SER A 26 -0.03 19.07 -15.77
CA SER A 26 0.69 18.11 -16.59
C SER A 26 0.18 16.69 -16.36
N SER A 27 -0.28 16.02 -17.41
CA SER A 27 -0.64 14.60 -17.41
C SER A 27 0.51 13.71 -16.93
N LYS A 28 0.20 12.62 -16.24
CA LYS A 28 1.19 11.67 -15.70
C LYS A 28 0.94 10.25 -16.20
N ILE A 29 1.96 9.41 -16.10
CA ILE A 29 1.90 7.99 -16.48
C ILE A 29 2.09 7.17 -15.20
N ALA A 30 1.10 6.38 -14.82
CA ALA A 30 1.23 5.40 -13.77
C ALA A 30 1.53 4.02 -14.38
N VAL A 31 2.41 3.26 -13.74
CA VAL A 31 2.75 1.90 -14.16
C VAL A 31 2.61 0.95 -12.99
N GLN A 32 1.91 -0.15 -13.22
CA GLN A 32 1.75 -1.24 -12.27
C GLN A 32 2.21 -2.55 -12.89
N VAL A 33 2.97 -3.35 -12.14
CA VAL A 33 3.35 -4.69 -12.60
C VAL A 33 2.19 -5.64 -12.31
N VAL A 34 1.66 -6.26 -13.36
CA VAL A 34 0.56 -7.24 -13.29
C VAL A 34 1.12 -8.65 -13.18
N ASN A 35 2.16 -8.96 -13.95
CA ASN A 35 2.86 -10.24 -13.89
C ASN A 35 4.38 -10.06 -13.90
N ARG A 36 5.06 -10.90 -13.13
CA ARG A 36 6.52 -10.88 -12.96
C ARG A 36 7.27 -11.40 -14.17
N ALA A 37 8.54 -10.99 -14.24
CA ALA A 37 9.52 -11.74 -15.00
C ALA A 37 9.67 -13.12 -14.35
N SER A 38 9.58 -14.16 -15.16
CA SER A 38 9.80 -15.53 -14.69
C SER A 38 11.27 -15.76 -14.37
N ASP A 39 11.54 -16.73 -13.50
CA ASP A 39 12.90 -17.19 -13.23
C ASP A 39 13.47 -18.01 -14.39
N GLU A 40 12.61 -18.44 -15.32
CA GLU A 40 12.98 -19.14 -16.55
C GLU A 40 13.47 -18.21 -17.67
N SER A 41 13.42 -16.88 -17.47
CA SER A 41 13.84 -15.85 -18.43
C SER A 41 14.66 -14.76 -17.74
N ASP A 42 15.55 -14.11 -18.48
CA ASP A 42 16.26 -12.89 -18.05
C ASP A 42 15.56 -11.60 -18.45
N GLU A 43 14.29 -11.67 -18.83
CA GLU A 43 13.58 -10.49 -19.29
C GLU A 43 13.50 -9.38 -18.23
N ASP A 44 13.54 -8.14 -18.69
CA ASP A 44 13.33 -6.95 -17.89
C ASP A 44 12.68 -5.85 -18.74
N ILE A 45 11.95 -4.97 -18.07
CA ILE A 45 11.47 -3.72 -18.62
C ILE A 45 12.08 -2.59 -17.79
N ILE A 46 12.91 -1.79 -18.43
CA ILE A 46 13.49 -0.58 -17.84
C ILE A 46 12.61 0.61 -18.21
N LEU A 47 12.02 1.23 -17.20
CA LEU A 47 11.23 2.46 -17.32
C LEU A 47 12.13 3.65 -16.99
N ILE A 48 12.19 4.65 -17.88
CA ILE A 48 13.09 5.80 -17.75
C ILE A 48 12.28 7.09 -17.89
N ASP A 49 12.21 7.85 -16.80
CA ASP A 49 11.73 9.23 -16.82
C ASP A 49 12.95 10.15 -17.00
N LYS A 50 13.23 10.51 -18.26
CA LYS A 50 14.41 11.31 -18.63
C LYS A 50 14.42 12.69 -17.98
N ASN A 51 13.26 13.29 -17.76
CA ASN A 51 13.16 14.62 -17.17
C ASN A 51 13.49 14.58 -15.67
N ALA A 52 13.03 13.55 -14.98
CA ALA A 52 13.34 13.32 -13.57
C ALA A 52 14.72 12.70 -13.32
N LYS A 53 15.36 12.14 -14.36
CA LYS A 53 16.58 11.32 -14.27
C LYS A 53 16.39 10.09 -13.36
N ILE A 54 15.18 9.54 -13.35
CA ILE A 54 14.84 8.33 -12.58
C ILE A 54 14.67 7.16 -13.54
N LYS A 55 15.11 5.98 -13.10
CA LYS A 55 14.91 4.71 -13.79
C LYS A 55 14.36 3.67 -12.83
N TRP A 56 13.52 2.78 -13.33
CA TRP A 56 12.99 1.64 -12.59
C TRP A 56 13.12 0.37 -13.43
N SER A 57 13.66 -0.69 -12.84
CA SER A 57 13.65 -2.04 -13.40
C SER A 57 12.40 -2.77 -12.91
N VAL A 58 11.57 -3.24 -13.85
CA VAL A 58 10.40 -4.06 -13.52
C VAL A 58 10.81 -5.40 -12.92
N ARG A 59 12.03 -5.88 -13.16
CA ARG A 59 12.53 -7.09 -12.49
C ARG A 59 13.08 -6.82 -11.09
N ASN A 60 13.89 -5.77 -10.93
CA ASN A 60 14.69 -5.59 -9.71
C ASN A 60 14.05 -4.61 -8.71
N ASP A 61 13.25 -3.65 -9.15
CA ASP A 61 12.70 -2.57 -8.32
C ASP A 61 11.23 -2.81 -7.94
N LEU A 62 10.86 -4.07 -7.73
CA LEU A 62 9.46 -4.50 -7.54
C LEU A 62 8.73 -3.81 -6.39
N ILE A 63 9.45 -3.48 -5.32
CA ILE A 63 8.92 -2.80 -4.14
C ILE A 63 8.44 -1.36 -4.47
N GLN A 64 8.97 -0.75 -5.53
CA GLN A 64 8.62 0.62 -5.90
C GLN A 64 7.26 0.72 -6.60
N PHE A 65 6.77 -0.38 -7.18
CA PHE A 65 5.51 -0.39 -7.92
C PHE A 65 4.28 -0.45 -6.98
N PRO A 66 3.16 0.20 -7.34
CA PRO A 66 2.97 1.01 -8.55
C PRO A 66 3.75 2.33 -8.48
N ILE A 67 4.30 2.74 -9.63
CA ILE A 67 5.04 4.00 -9.79
C ILE A 67 4.20 5.03 -10.51
N LEU A 68 4.48 6.30 -10.25
CA LEU A 68 3.93 7.45 -10.94
C LEU A 68 5.08 8.25 -11.57
N SER A 69 5.03 8.48 -12.88
CA SER A 69 6.03 9.31 -13.56
C SER A 69 5.89 10.77 -13.11
N LEU A 70 7.03 11.47 -13.05
CA LEU A 70 7.06 12.89 -12.74
C LEU A 70 6.84 13.74 -13.99
N SER A 71 7.15 13.20 -15.17
CA SER A 71 6.85 13.82 -16.46
C SER A 71 5.75 13.11 -17.22
N ASN A 72 5.24 13.76 -18.27
CA ASN A 72 4.27 13.19 -19.20
C ASN A 72 4.90 12.24 -20.24
N LYS A 73 6.21 11.95 -20.13
CA LYS A 73 6.93 11.08 -21.06
C LYS A 73 7.69 10.01 -20.31
N LEU A 74 7.45 8.75 -20.64
CA LEU A 74 8.14 7.62 -20.05
C LEU A 74 8.73 6.76 -21.16
N GLN A 75 10.04 6.55 -21.14
CA GLN A 75 10.66 5.60 -22.05
C GLN A 75 10.62 4.21 -21.45
N LEU A 76 10.30 3.24 -22.27
CA LEU A 76 10.23 1.83 -21.93
C LEU A 76 11.25 1.09 -22.79
N LYS A 77 12.17 0.37 -22.14
CA LYS A 77 13.15 -0.49 -22.80
C LYS A 77 12.98 -1.92 -22.30
N TYR A 78 12.43 -2.78 -23.15
CA TYR A 78 12.36 -4.21 -22.92
C TYR A 78 13.65 -4.87 -23.40
N THR A 79 14.18 -5.80 -22.60
CA THR A 79 15.33 -6.63 -22.95
C THR A 79 15.10 -8.06 -22.51
N ARG A 80 15.43 -9.02 -23.38
CA ARG A 80 15.46 -10.47 -23.06
C ARG A 80 16.50 -11.16 -23.94
N THR A 81 17.33 -12.03 -23.38
CA THR A 81 18.28 -12.86 -24.15
C THR A 81 17.88 -14.35 -24.15
N TYR A 82 17.16 -14.83 -23.14
CA TYR A 82 16.65 -16.21 -23.09
C TYR A 82 15.32 -16.34 -22.33
N GLY A 83 14.72 -17.54 -22.40
CA GLY A 83 13.48 -17.87 -21.68
C GLY A 83 12.22 -17.37 -22.37
N LYS A 84 11.05 -17.78 -21.87
CA LYS A 84 9.75 -17.30 -22.40
C LYS A 84 9.35 -15.99 -21.70
N PRO A 85 8.81 -15.01 -22.44
CA PRO A 85 8.33 -13.79 -21.82
C PRO A 85 7.08 -14.05 -20.98
N SER A 86 7.01 -13.44 -19.81
CA SER A 86 5.90 -13.49 -18.85
C SER A 86 5.60 -12.13 -18.22
N VAL A 87 6.50 -11.14 -18.25
CA VAL A 87 6.25 -9.81 -17.69
C VAL A 87 5.02 -9.18 -18.34
N ILE A 88 4.09 -8.71 -17.50
CA ILE A 88 2.95 -7.91 -17.94
C ILE A 88 2.93 -6.66 -17.06
N ILE A 89 2.87 -5.49 -17.69
CA ILE A 89 2.65 -4.21 -17.02
C ILE A 89 1.33 -3.61 -17.47
N LEU A 90 0.65 -2.94 -16.54
CA LEU A 90 -0.47 -2.06 -16.80
C LEU A 90 0.06 -0.62 -16.82
N VAL A 91 -0.23 0.09 -17.90
CA VAL A 91 0.09 1.51 -18.06
C VAL A 91 -1.21 2.30 -18.02
N LEU A 92 -1.30 3.24 -17.09
CA LEU A 92 -2.44 4.13 -16.92
C LEU A 92 -2.00 5.56 -17.24
N PHE A 93 -2.80 6.23 -18.08
CA PHE A 93 -2.63 7.65 -18.36
C PHE A 93 -3.54 8.42 -17.42
N LEU A 94 -2.94 9.08 -16.44
CA LEU A 94 -3.69 9.88 -15.47
C LEU A 94 -3.82 11.29 -16.03
N ASP A 95 -5.06 11.74 -16.15
CA ASP A 95 -5.35 13.13 -16.45
C ASP A 95 -5.18 14.01 -15.20
N ALA A 96 -5.52 15.29 -15.33
CA ALA A 96 -5.35 16.29 -14.28
C ALA A 96 -6.22 16.03 -13.03
N GLN A 97 -7.27 15.19 -13.12
CA GLN A 97 -8.24 14.96 -12.05
C GLN A 97 -7.98 13.65 -11.29
N GLU A 98 -7.29 12.69 -11.90
CA GLU A 98 -6.94 11.43 -11.27
C GLU A 98 -5.62 11.52 -10.48
N TYR A 99 -5.71 11.45 -9.16
CA TYR A 99 -4.54 11.38 -8.28
C TYR A 99 -4.31 9.94 -7.82
N LEU A 100 -3.18 9.35 -8.24
CA LEU A 100 -2.66 8.12 -7.64
C LEU A 100 -1.90 8.48 -6.36
N ASP A 101 -2.63 8.94 -5.35
CA ASP A 101 -2.07 9.16 -4.02
C ASP A 101 -2.24 7.89 -3.17
N ARG A 102 -1.28 7.62 -2.29
CA ARG A 102 -1.37 6.54 -1.29
C ARG A 102 -2.21 7.03 -0.09
N PHE A 103 -3.19 7.88 -0.39
CA PHE A 103 -4.06 8.58 0.53
C PHE A 103 -5.51 8.23 0.23
N VAL A 104 -6.15 7.55 1.18
CA VAL A 104 -7.59 7.26 1.12
C VAL A 104 -8.29 8.22 2.07
N HIS A 105 -9.21 9.03 1.54
CA HIS A 105 -10.06 9.92 2.33
C HIS A 105 -11.52 9.47 2.22
N ILE A 106 -12.11 9.13 3.36
CA ILE A 106 -13.54 8.90 3.47
C ILE A 106 -14.12 10.04 4.30
N TYR A 107 -15.02 10.79 3.69
CA TYR A 107 -15.57 12.01 4.24
C TYR A 107 -17.10 11.93 4.26
N GLN A 108 -17.71 12.33 5.38
CA GLN A 108 -19.17 12.45 5.51
C GLN A 108 -19.93 11.25 4.92
N SER A 109 -19.56 10.06 5.39
CA SER A 109 -20.10 8.79 4.88
C SER A 109 -20.61 7.93 6.03
N GLU A 110 -21.39 6.91 5.71
CA GLU A 110 -21.93 5.96 6.67
C GLU A 110 -21.47 4.53 6.32
N MET A 111 -21.10 3.77 7.35
CA MET A 111 -20.68 2.37 7.25
C MET A 111 -21.43 1.57 8.31
N ILE A 112 -22.56 1.00 7.87
CA ILE A 112 -23.58 0.41 8.72
C ILE A 112 -23.69 -1.10 8.44
N GLU A 113 -23.86 -1.92 9.47
CA GLU A 113 -24.18 -3.35 9.36
C GLU A 113 -23.17 -4.23 8.57
N ASN A 114 -21.88 -3.84 8.54
CA ASN A 114 -20.86 -4.67 7.90
C ASN A 114 -20.25 -5.67 8.88
N GLN A 115 -19.64 -6.74 8.38
CA GLN A 115 -18.77 -7.58 9.20
C GLN A 115 -17.59 -6.75 9.74
N TYR A 116 -16.87 -6.11 8.83
CA TYR A 116 -15.86 -5.10 9.12
C TYR A 116 -16.23 -3.83 8.36
N ALA A 117 -16.29 -2.68 9.03
CA ALA A 117 -16.60 -1.44 8.32
C ALA A 117 -15.50 -1.10 7.28
N ILE A 118 -14.24 -1.30 7.68
CA ILE A 118 -13.07 -1.13 6.82
C ILE A 118 -12.18 -2.38 6.94
N SER A 119 -11.76 -2.90 5.79
CA SER A 119 -10.69 -3.88 5.69
C SER A 119 -9.49 -3.23 4.99
N SER A 120 -8.31 -3.42 5.54
CA SER A 120 -7.06 -2.92 4.96
C SER A 120 -5.97 -3.99 4.99
N VAL A 121 -5.23 -4.08 3.89
CA VAL A 121 -4.30 -5.17 3.63
C VAL A 121 -2.92 -4.60 3.30
N HIS A 122 -1.95 -4.92 4.14
CA HIS A 122 -0.62 -4.28 4.16
C HIS A 122 0.50 -5.28 3.95
N TYR A 123 0.47 -5.96 2.81
CA TYR A 123 1.56 -6.80 2.33
C TYR A 123 1.61 -6.74 0.81
N SER A 124 2.76 -7.13 0.25
CA SER A 124 2.85 -7.28 -1.19
C SER A 124 2.17 -8.58 -1.58
N ASN A 125 1.33 -8.59 -2.62
CA ASN A 125 0.74 -9.82 -3.20
C ASN A 125 1.79 -10.74 -3.88
N TRP A 126 3.04 -10.58 -3.48
CA TRP A 126 4.22 -11.01 -4.17
C TRP A 126 4.95 -11.90 -3.18
N THR A 127 4.98 -13.18 -3.46
CA THR A 127 5.63 -14.17 -2.60
C THR A 127 7.08 -14.39 -3.06
N SER A 128 7.96 -14.74 -2.12
CA SER A 128 9.25 -15.34 -2.42
C SER A 128 9.05 -16.76 -2.98
N GLU A 129 10.13 -17.38 -3.48
CA GLU A 129 10.13 -18.80 -3.89
C GLU A 129 9.67 -19.73 -2.75
N ASN A 130 9.84 -19.32 -1.49
CA ASN A 130 9.43 -20.06 -0.29
C ASN A 130 7.98 -19.78 0.13
N GLY A 131 7.26 -18.92 -0.58
CA GLY A 131 5.89 -18.52 -0.24
C GLY A 131 5.77 -17.33 0.71
N ASP A 132 6.88 -16.72 1.13
CA ASP A 132 6.87 -15.59 2.07
C ASP A 132 6.42 -14.30 1.38
N TYR A 133 5.51 -13.55 1.99
CA TYR A 133 5.13 -12.24 1.47
C TYR A 133 6.28 -11.24 1.56
N LEU A 134 6.59 -10.59 0.44
CA LEU A 134 7.63 -9.56 0.40
C LEU A 134 7.19 -8.30 1.16
N ASN A 135 8.18 -7.68 1.81
CA ASN A 135 8.03 -6.40 2.47
C ASN A 135 7.73 -5.28 1.45
N ARG A 136 6.94 -4.28 1.86
CA ARG A 136 6.60 -3.10 1.07
C ARG A 136 7.27 -1.88 1.65
N TRP A 137 7.65 -0.93 0.79
CA TRP A 137 8.06 0.40 1.20
C TRP A 137 7.06 1.44 0.69
N ALA A 138 6.25 1.95 1.60
CA ALA A 138 5.23 2.94 1.29
C ALA A 138 4.99 3.87 2.48
N ILE A 139 4.67 5.14 2.21
CA ILE A 139 4.04 6.02 3.18
C ILE A 139 2.59 6.12 2.77
N GLU A 140 1.69 5.64 3.63
CA GLU A 140 0.26 5.54 3.36
C GLU A 140 -0.52 6.31 4.42
N LYS A 141 -1.62 6.92 4.00
CA LYS A 141 -2.52 7.64 4.89
C LYS A 141 -3.96 7.24 4.60
N LEU A 142 -4.66 6.75 5.61
CA LEU A 142 -6.09 6.52 5.57
C LEU A 142 -6.72 7.53 6.52
N TRP A 143 -7.61 8.37 6.01
CA TRP A 143 -8.31 9.38 6.79
C TRP A 143 -9.81 9.19 6.68
N PHE A 144 -10.43 9.00 7.83
CA PHE A 144 -11.86 8.92 8.01
C PHE A 144 -12.26 10.19 8.75
N GLN A 145 -13.06 11.04 8.11
CA GLN A 145 -13.47 12.31 8.67
C GLN A 145 -15.00 12.45 8.63
N LYS A 146 -15.62 12.71 9.79
CA LYS A 146 -17.09 12.81 9.91
C LYS A 146 -17.81 11.56 9.40
N VAL A 147 -17.23 10.39 9.63
CA VAL A 147 -17.80 9.10 9.21
C VAL A 147 -18.63 8.53 10.36
N ASN A 148 -19.79 7.98 10.03
CA ASN A 148 -20.63 7.24 10.97
C ASN A 148 -20.40 5.73 10.80
N LEU A 149 -19.94 5.08 11.87
CA LEU A 149 -19.59 3.66 11.94
C LEU A 149 -20.53 3.01 12.94
N THR A 150 -21.55 2.30 12.45
CA THR A 150 -22.65 1.81 13.28
C THR A 150 -22.99 0.35 13.04
N ASP A 151 -23.29 -0.39 14.11
CA ASP A 151 -23.81 -1.76 14.06
C ASP A 151 -22.93 -2.76 13.26
N ASN A 152 -21.61 -2.57 13.24
CA ASN A 152 -20.69 -3.50 12.58
C ASN A 152 -20.43 -4.74 13.46
N SER A 153 -20.51 -5.94 12.86
CA SER A 153 -20.68 -7.21 13.59
C SER A 153 -19.38 -7.84 14.11
N LYS A 154 -18.21 -7.42 13.63
CA LYS A 154 -16.90 -7.85 14.14
C LYS A 154 -16.02 -6.69 14.58
N ALA A 155 -15.73 -5.74 13.70
CA ALA A 155 -14.93 -4.57 14.04
C ALA A 155 -15.17 -3.38 13.10
N ILE A 156 -14.86 -2.15 13.51
CA ILE A 156 -14.83 -1.03 12.57
C ILE A 156 -13.65 -1.12 11.61
N LEU A 157 -12.52 -1.65 12.05
CA LEU A 157 -11.31 -1.75 11.26
C LEU A 157 -10.68 -3.13 11.43
N TRP A 158 -10.48 -3.80 10.32
CA TRP A 158 -9.67 -5.01 10.23
C TRP A 158 -8.41 -4.73 9.40
N ILE A 159 -7.26 -5.04 9.99
CA ILE A 159 -5.94 -4.89 9.39
C ILE A 159 -5.34 -6.27 9.19
N HIS A 160 -4.92 -6.55 7.96
CA HIS A 160 -4.21 -7.77 7.62
C HIS A 160 -2.77 -7.47 7.19
N SER A 161 -1.81 -7.93 8.00
CA SER A 161 -0.38 -7.70 7.81
C SER A 161 0.44 -8.96 8.19
N PRO A 162 0.33 -10.07 7.44
CA PRO A 162 0.93 -11.37 7.74
C PRO A 162 2.38 -11.49 7.24
N GLN A 163 3.19 -10.44 7.35
CA GLN A 163 4.54 -10.46 6.77
C GLN A 163 5.49 -11.34 7.59
N PHE A 164 6.30 -12.16 6.89
CA PHE A 164 7.11 -13.24 7.45
C PHE A 164 8.53 -12.81 7.85
N ILE A 165 9.19 -12.05 6.98
CA ILE A 165 10.61 -11.72 7.09
C ILE A 165 10.82 -10.30 6.58
N ALA A 166 11.24 -9.40 7.46
CA ALA A 166 11.94 -8.19 7.05
C ALA A 166 13.43 -8.41 7.30
N TYR A 167 14.24 -8.23 6.25
CA TYR A 167 15.68 -8.23 6.42
C TYR A 167 16.09 -6.88 7.03
N ASP A 168 17.09 -6.93 7.92
CA ASP A 168 17.67 -5.72 8.50
C ASP A 168 18.07 -4.74 7.38
N GLN A 169 17.84 -3.45 7.59
CA GLN A 169 18.13 -2.35 6.64
C GLN A 169 17.21 -2.26 5.41
N ILE A 170 16.15 -3.09 5.31
CA ILE A 170 15.13 -2.90 4.27
C ILE A 170 14.10 -1.87 4.74
N PRO A 171 13.79 -0.85 3.93
CA PRO A 171 12.74 0.11 4.25
C PRO A 171 11.39 -0.58 4.49
N ILE A 172 10.76 -0.26 5.62
CA ILE A 172 9.42 -0.76 6.00
C ILE A 172 8.33 0.26 5.65
N ALA A 173 7.11 -0.20 5.38
CA ALA A 173 6.00 0.71 5.11
C ALA A 173 5.53 1.39 6.39
N LYS A 174 5.09 2.64 6.24
CA LYS A 174 4.54 3.48 7.29
C LYS A 174 3.09 3.81 6.94
N ILE A 175 2.16 3.26 7.72
CA ILE A 175 0.72 3.39 7.50
C ILE A 175 0.11 4.23 8.60
N SER A 176 -0.56 5.32 8.20
CA SER A 176 -1.16 6.27 9.14
C SER A 176 -2.68 6.23 9.06
N TYR A 177 -3.35 5.88 10.15
CA TYR A 177 -4.80 5.95 10.30
C TYR A 177 -5.17 7.23 11.03
N HIS A 178 -6.01 8.04 10.40
CA HIS A 178 -6.61 9.23 10.97
C HIS A 178 -8.11 8.98 11.10
N ILE A 179 -8.61 8.93 12.32
CA ILE A 179 -10.03 8.82 12.63
C ILE A 179 -10.39 10.15 13.29
N ASP A 180 -11.10 10.99 12.56
CA ASP A 180 -11.33 12.40 12.90
C ASP A 180 -12.82 12.72 12.90
N ASN A 181 -13.32 13.21 14.03
CA ASN A 181 -14.72 13.61 14.21
C ASN A 181 -15.72 12.53 13.75
N CYS A 182 -15.39 11.25 13.99
CA CYS A 182 -16.22 10.12 13.62
C CYS A 182 -17.17 9.74 14.76
N SER A 183 -18.33 9.21 14.40
CA SER A 183 -19.30 8.61 15.31
C SER A 183 -19.15 7.09 15.24
N ILE A 184 -18.78 6.47 16.36
CA ILE A 184 -18.46 5.03 16.43
C ILE A 184 -19.34 4.39 17.51
N VAL A 185 -20.48 3.85 17.05
CA VAL A 185 -21.59 3.47 17.95
C VAL A 185 -22.06 2.04 17.69
N ASN A 186 -22.37 1.29 18.75
CA ASN A 186 -22.95 -0.07 18.66
C ASN A 186 -22.13 -1.09 17.86
N ASN A 187 -20.80 -0.96 17.79
CA ASN A 187 -19.98 -1.95 17.09
C ASN A 187 -19.56 -3.07 18.04
N SER A 188 -19.45 -4.29 17.51
CA SER A 188 -19.01 -5.44 18.32
C SER A 188 -17.56 -5.28 18.76
N GLY A 189 -16.69 -4.77 17.88
CA GLY A 189 -15.31 -4.44 18.17
C GLY A 189 -14.86 -3.19 17.43
N LEU A 190 -13.64 -2.74 17.70
CA LEU A 190 -13.10 -1.55 17.06
C LEU A 190 -11.99 -1.85 16.07
N VAL A 191 -10.84 -2.31 16.56
CA VAL A 191 -9.70 -2.60 15.70
C VAL A 191 -9.28 -4.04 15.92
N ILE A 192 -9.18 -4.79 14.83
CA ILE A 192 -8.59 -6.13 14.80
C ILE A 192 -7.37 -6.06 13.90
N VAL A 193 -6.21 -6.38 14.45
CA VAL A 193 -4.96 -6.46 13.69
C VAL A 193 -4.51 -7.91 13.65
N SER A 194 -4.40 -8.45 12.44
CA SER A 194 -3.90 -9.80 12.21
C SER A 194 -2.46 -9.73 11.75
N HIS A 195 -1.58 -10.16 12.65
CA HIS A 195 -0.16 -10.36 12.43
C HIS A 195 0.14 -11.86 12.47
N GLN A 196 1.16 -12.27 11.73
CA GLN A 196 1.66 -13.64 11.82
C GLN A 196 2.65 -13.80 12.98
N ASP A 197 3.50 -12.81 13.23
CA ASP A 197 4.38 -12.72 14.40
C ASP A 197 3.69 -11.92 15.53
N LEU A 198 3.75 -12.44 16.76
CA LEU A 198 3.16 -11.82 17.95
C LEU A 198 4.03 -10.70 18.55
N TYR A 199 5.27 -10.55 18.11
CA TYR A 199 6.26 -9.66 18.70
C TYR A 199 6.83 -8.66 17.71
N ARG A 200 6.86 -8.98 16.41
CA ARG A 200 7.48 -8.16 15.38
C ARG A 200 6.52 -7.74 14.28
N SER A 201 6.73 -6.54 13.74
CA SER A 201 6.01 -6.03 12.57
C SER A 201 6.99 -5.52 11.52
N ALA A 202 6.77 -5.92 10.27
CA ALA A 202 7.48 -5.39 9.10
C ALA A 202 6.81 -4.12 8.52
N ASN A 203 5.85 -3.55 9.26
CA ASN A 203 5.22 -2.26 8.98
C ASN A 203 5.19 -1.38 10.25
N ILE A 204 5.25 -0.06 10.07
CA ILE A 204 5.00 0.92 11.13
C ILE A 204 3.57 1.42 11.02
N PHE A 205 2.86 1.41 12.15
CA PHE A 205 1.50 1.94 12.26
C PHE A 205 1.47 3.22 13.08
N GLN A 206 0.83 4.24 12.54
CA GLN A 206 0.55 5.50 13.23
C GLN A 206 -0.95 5.70 13.36
N TRP A 207 -1.40 5.92 14.58
CA TRP A 207 -2.81 6.05 14.91
C TRP A 207 -3.08 7.45 15.43
N ASN A 208 -4.02 8.15 14.81
CA ASN A 208 -4.45 9.48 15.19
C ASN A 208 -5.97 9.48 15.37
N PHE A 209 -6.42 9.58 16.61
CA PHE A 209 -7.83 9.68 16.97
C PHE A 209 -8.13 11.11 17.44
N TRP A 210 -8.93 11.86 16.69
CA TRP A 210 -9.26 13.26 16.97
C TRP A 210 -10.77 13.45 17.08
N SER A 211 -11.24 13.97 18.22
CA SER A 211 -12.63 14.41 18.39
C SER A 211 -13.70 13.36 18.07
N ASN A 212 -13.42 12.08 18.30
CA ASN A 212 -14.36 11.00 18.00
C ASN A 212 -15.33 10.74 19.14
N THR A 213 -16.54 10.30 18.79
CA THR A 213 -17.54 9.83 19.74
C THR A 213 -17.57 8.30 19.73
N PHE A 214 -17.34 7.67 20.89
CA PHE A 214 -17.48 6.23 21.07
C PHE A 214 -18.64 5.94 22.03
N ALA A 215 -19.60 5.12 21.63
CA ALA A 215 -20.71 4.73 22.49
C ALA A 215 -21.13 3.28 22.25
N LYS A 216 -21.44 2.54 23.33
CA LYS A 216 -22.07 1.20 23.28
C LYS A 216 -21.33 0.17 22.40
N ASN A 217 -20.00 0.22 22.38
CA ASN A 217 -19.18 -0.81 21.71
C ASN A 217 -18.86 -1.94 22.71
N TYR A 218 -18.94 -3.21 22.29
CA TYR A 218 -18.98 -4.38 23.20
C TYR A 218 -17.60 -4.92 23.62
N ASP A 219 -16.74 -5.35 22.69
CA ASP A 219 -15.55 -6.18 22.99
C ASP A 219 -14.25 -5.39 23.27
N SER A 220 -14.25 -4.07 23.11
CA SER A 220 -13.21 -3.12 23.59
C SER A 220 -13.46 -1.72 23.04
N SER A 221 -13.00 -0.70 23.77
CA SER A 221 -13.15 0.71 23.37
C SER A 221 -11.97 1.29 22.57
N ILE A 222 -10.80 0.64 22.49
CA ILE A 222 -9.78 0.67 21.41
C ILE A 222 -8.69 -0.34 21.83
N ALA A 223 -8.34 -1.30 20.97
CA ALA A 223 -7.22 -2.21 21.18
C ALA A 223 -6.33 -2.26 19.93
N VAL A 224 -5.06 -1.89 20.06
CA VAL A 224 -4.09 -1.91 18.95
C VAL A 224 -2.76 -2.49 19.44
N HIS A 225 -2.23 -3.44 18.68
CA HIS A 225 -0.94 -4.05 18.95
C HIS A 225 0.18 -3.18 18.38
N LEU A 226 1.08 -2.71 19.24
CA LEU A 226 2.27 -1.96 18.85
C LEU A 226 3.48 -2.88 18.91
N LEU A 227 3.57 -3.78 17.95
CA LEU A 227 4.68 -4.75 17.84
C LEU A 227 6.02 -4.03 17.63
N TYR A 228 7.14 -4.70 17.88
CA TYR A 228 8.45 -4.12 17.59
C TYR A 228 8.70 -4.06 16.08
N PRO A 229 9.05 -2.90 15.51
CA PRO A 229 9.50 -2.83 14.13
C PRO A 229 10.75 -3.70 13.93
N VAL A 230 10.81 -4.44 12.83
CA VAL A 230 11.97 -5.32 12.56
C VAL A 230 13.26 -4.53 12.31
N ASP A 231 13.16 -3.31 11.78
CA ASP A 231 14.31 -2.44 11.55
C ASP A 231 14.76 -1.73 12.85
N LEU A 232 15.62 -2.41 13.62
CA LEU A 232 16.20 -1.91 14.88
C LEU A 232 17.17 -0.73 14.69
N TRP A 233 17.61 -0.43 13.46
CA TRP A 233 18.56 0.65 13.18
C TRP A 233 17.86 1.98 12.88
N THR A 234 16.60 1.93 12.48
CA THR A 234 15.77 3.13 12.36
C THR A 234 15.13 3.48 13.70
N SER A 235 15.20 4.74 14.11
CA SER A 235 14.50 5.25 15.30
C SER A 235 12.97 5.34 15.11
N GLN A 236 12.42 4.61 14.15
CA GLN A 236 11.02 4.68 13.80
C GLN A 236 10.22 3.74 14.70
N THR A 237 9.23 4.31 15.38
CA THR A 237 8.35 3.58 16.29
C THR A 237 6.90 3.74 15.86
N HIS A 238 6.08 2.77 16.25
CA HIS A 238 4.64 2.95 16.20
C HIS A 238 4.23 4.16 17.03
N SER A 239 3.15 4.83 16.64
CA SER A 239 2.61 5.96 17.40
C SER A 239 1.11 5.81 17.59
N PHE A 240 0.64 6.18 18.77
CA PHE A 240 -0.77 6.22 19.10
C PHE A 240 -1.08 7.56 19.77
N LYS A 241 -1.85 8.40 19.08
CA LYS A 241 -2.20 9.76 19.52
C LYS A 241 -3.72 9.87 19.63
N VAL A 242 -4.19 10.34 20.78
CA VAL A 242 -5.61 10.56 21.04
C VAL A 242 -5.80 12.00 21.52
N PHE A 243 -6.72 12.71 20.88
CA PHE A 243 -7.22 14.01 21.31
C PHE A 243 -8.72 13.86 21.54
N LEU A 244 -9.09 13.67 22.79
CA LEU A 244 -10.47 13.45 23.21
C LEU A 244 -11.20 14.77 23.39
N VAL A 245 -12.45 14.81 22.96
CA VAL A 245 -13.39 15.88 23.29
C VAL A 245 -14.46 15.38 24.28
N SER A 246 -14.79 14.08 24.33
CA SER A 246 -15.64 13.49 25.39
C SER A 246 -15.62 11.95 25.36
N ILE A 247 -15.55 11.27 26.52
CA ILE A 247 -15.95 9.86 26.67
C ILE A 247 -17.18 9.85 27.58
N LEU A 248 -18.35 9.55 27.04
CA LEU A 248 -19.57 9.37 27.83
C LEU A 248 -19.68 7.89 28.22
N TYR A 249 -19.13 7.53 29.37
CA TYR A 249 -19.52 6.28 30.05
C TYR A 249 -20.90 6.49 30.67
N CYS A 250 -21.93 5.84 30.13
CA CYS A 250 -23.16 5.57 30.88
C CYS A 250 -23.14 4.09 31.24
N SER A 251 -22.65 3.79 32.44
CA SER A 251 -22.95 2.54 33.13
C SER A 251 -24.40 2.59 33.61
N VAL A 252 -25.21 1.62 33.21
CA VAL A 252 -26.44 1.25 33.92
C VAL A 252 -26.12 0.01 34.75
#